data_AF-A0A1Y3B2M9-F1
#
_entry.id   AF-A0A1Y3B2M9-F1
#
_cell.length_a   1.000
_cell.length_b   1.000
_cell.length_c   1.000
_cell.angle_alpha   90.00
_cell.angle_beta   90.00
_cell.angle_gamma   90.00
#
_symmetry.space_group_name_H-M   'P 1'
#
loop_
_entity.id
_entity.type
_entity.pdbx_description
1 polymer ?
#
loop_
_entity_poly.entity_id
_entity_poly.type
_entity_poly.pdbx_seq_one_letter_code
_entity_poly.pdbx_strand_id
1 'polypeptide(L)'
;MTENQRRQFERLGFLGFSILDENEGIEFKNIQIQMEKIYSGATIDTESRTNLSLEPDLTEIFATSTNESLLKDVWIKWRDVTGKKIRKHFANYIHLGNKAAKNLGYKTIDDVWMFDWENDYIKQEVERLLNDLMGLYEKIHAYVRFHLYQHYNETMPNDGTIPAHLLGNMWGQTWSNLLSMIPSIQLKPDIPPLDREINDELKVFHLI
;
A
#
# COMPACT_ATOMS: atom_id res chain seq x y z
N MET A 1 -33.10 24.80 -15.03
CA MET A 1 -32.03 23.79 -15.03
C MET A 1 -32.39 22.74 -14.00
N THR A 2 -32.42 21.45 -14.36
CA THR A 2 -32.64 20.36 -13.41
C THR A 2 -31.39 20.11 -12.56
N GLU A 3 -31.53 19.43 -11.44
CA GLU A 3 -30.38 19.04 -10.59
C GLU A 3 -29.36 18.19 -11.36
N ASN A 4 -29.82 17.24 -12.18
CA ASN A 4 -28.96 16.45 -13.04
C ASN A 4 -28.20 17.30 -14.06
N GLN A 5 -28.87 18.27 -14.69
CA GLN A 5 -28.20 19.22 -15.60
C GLN A 5 -27.15 20.06 -14.85
N ARG A 6 -27.46 20.54 -13.64
CA ARG A 6 -26.50 21.30 -12.81
C ARG A 6 -25.24 20.48 -12.53
N ARG A 7 -25.42 19.24 -12.06
CA ARG A 7 -24.32 18.31 -11.78
C ARG A 7 -23.46 18.02 -13.02
N GLN A 8 -24.09 17.83 -14.18
CA GLN A 8 -23.36 17.65 -15.44
C GLN A 8 -22.51 18.87 -15.80
N PHE A 9 -23.05 20.08 -15.66
CA PHE A 9 -22.28 21.32 -15.90
C PHE A 9 -21.14 21.51 -14.89
N GLU A 10 -21.37 21.21 -13.60
CA GLU A 10 -20.32 21.25 -12.57
C GLU A 10 -19.17 20.30 -12.91
N ARG A 11 -19.47 19.06 -13.32
CA ARG A 11 -18.43 18.08 -13.70
C ARG A 11 -17.70 18.43 -14.99
N LEU A 12 -18.42 18.88 -16.03
CA LEU A 12 -17.80 19.27 -17.30
C LEU A 12 -16.99 20.56 -17.19
N GLY A 13 -17.39 21.48 -16.31
CA GLY A 13 -16.68 22.72 -16.04
C GLY A 13 -15.44 22.56 -15.17
N PHE A 14 -15.25 21.39 -14.54
CA PHE A 14 -14.09 21.13 -13.70
C PHE A 14 -12.86 20.84 -14.56
N LEU A 15 -11.96 21.82 -14.64
CA LEU A 15 -10.76 21.73 -15.48
C LEU A 15 -9.65 20.83 -14.90
N GLY A 16 -9.71 20.51 -13.60
CA GLY A 16 -8.67 19.74 -12.92
C GLY A 16 -7.29 20.36 -13.12
N PHE A 17 -6.29 19.54 -13.46
CA PHE A 17 -4.92 20.02 -13.67
C PHE A 17 -4.72 20.81 -14.97
N SER A 18 -5.68 20.80 -15.90
CA SER A 18 -5.63 21.59 -17.14
C SER A 18 -5.84 23.10 -16.90
N ILE A 19 -6.11 23.51 -15.66
CA ILE A 19 -6.15 24.91 -15.23
C ILE A 19 -4.76 25.55 -15.17
N LEU A 20 -3.70 24.75 -15.19
CA LEU A 20 -2.32 25.23 -15.26
C LEU A 20 -2.05 25.87 -16.62
N ASP A 21 -1.08 26.77 -16.69
CA ASP A 21 -0.62 27.27 -17.98
C ASP A 21 0.06 26.15 -18.79
N GLU A 22 0.26 26.37 -20.09
CA GLU A 22 0.76 25.33 -21.00
C GLU A 22 2.11 24.74 -20.54
N ASN A 23 3.04 25.59 -20.11
CA ASN A 23 4.37 25.14 -19.68
C ASN A 23 4.29 24.35 -18.37
N GLU A 24 3.50 24.84 -17.41
CA GLU A 24 3.29 24.17 -16.12
C GLU A 24 2.54 22.85 -16.27
N GLY A 25 1.54 22.78 -17.15
CA GLY A 25 0.81 21.56 -17.46
C GLY A 25 1.73 20.50 -18.09
N ILE A 26 2.61 20.92 -19.01
CA ILE A 26 3.64 20.05 -19.60
C ILE A 26 4.61 19.56 -18.52
N GLU A 27 5.10 20.46 -17.64
CA GLU A 27 6.00 20.08 -16.55
C GLU A 27 5.32 19.10 -15.57
N PHE A 28 4.07 19.36 -15.18
CA PHE A 28 3.30 18.51 -14.28
C PHE A 28 3.17 17.08 -14.82
N LYS A 29 2.80 16.95 -16.11
CA LYS A 29 2.71 15.65 -16.78
C LYS A 29 4.08 14.98 -16.90
N ASN A 30 5.12 15.73 -17.25
CA ASN A 30 6.48 15.20 -17.34
C ASN A 30 6.97 14.67 -15.99
N ILE A 31 6.68 15.36 -14.89
CA ILE A 31 7.03 14.90 -13.54
C ILE A 31 6.37 13.54 -13.24
N GLN A 32 5.08 13.36 -13.58
CA GLN A 32 4.39 12.08 -13.41
C GLN A 32 5.08 10.96 -14.21
N ILE A 33 5.36 11.22 -15.50
CA ILE A 33 6.04 10.26 -16.38
C ILE A 33 7.43 9.89 -15.83
N GLN A 34 8.19 10.86 -15.30
CA GLN A 34 9.51 10.57 -14.72
C GLN A 34 9.39 9.70 -13.47
N MET A 35 8.44 9.98 -12.58
CA MET A 35 8.22 9.14 -11.38
C MET A 35 7.83 7.71 -11.76
N GLU A 36 6.91 7.55 -12.72
CA GLU A 36 6.48 6.25 -13.24
C GLU A 36 7.65 5.47 -13.87
N LYS A 37 8.48 6.15 -14.68
CA LYS A 37 9.66 5.55 -15.30
C LYS A 37 10.71 5.12 -14.27
N ILE A 38 10.97 5.95 -13.26
CA ILE A 38 11.90 5.60 -12.18
C ILE A 38 11.42 4.34 -11.46
N TYR A 39 10.13 4.27 -11.15
CA TYR A 39 9.57 3.15 -10.40
C TYR A 39 9.53 1.86 -11.22
N SER A 40 8.98 1.91 -12.43
CA SER A 40 8.80 0.72 -13.29
C SER A 40 10.11 0.18 -13.87
N GLY A 41 11.11 1.04 -14.07
CA GLY A 41 12.41 0.66 -14.61
C GLY A 41 13.49 0.36 -13.54
N ALA A 42 13.15 0.42 -12.25
CA ALA A 42 14.13 0.19 -11.20
C ALA A 42 14.44 -1.30 -11.02
N THR A 43 15.72 -1.57 -10.81
CA THR A 43 16.23 -2.88 -10.40
C THR A 43 17.22 -2.72 -9.25
N ILE A 44 17.45 -3.79 -8.49
CA ILE A 44 18.47 -3.85 -7.45
C ILE A 44 19.34 -5.10 -7.61
N ASP A 45 20.53 -5.03 -6.99
CA ASP A 45 21.43 -6.18 -6.87
C ASP A 45 21.53 -6.61 -5.41
N THR A 46 21.52 -7.91 -5.19
CA THR A 46 21.86 -8.59 -3.93
C THR A 46 23.25 -9.22 -4.06
N GLU A 47 23.78 -9.79 -2.99
CA GLU A 47 25.08 -10.51 -3.06
C GLU A 47 25.04 -11.70 -4.03
N SER A 48 23.87 -12.32 -4.20
CA SER A 48 23.70 -13.57 -4.97
C SER A 48 22.99 -13.40 -6.31
N ARG A 49 22.21 -12.33 -6.50
CA ARG A 49 21.42 -12.10 -7.72
C ARG A 49 21.50 -10.63 -8.14
N THR A 50 21.55 -10.39 -9.44
CA THR A 50 21.58 -9.04 -10.03
C THR A 50 20.32 -8.75 -10.84
N ASN A 51 20.07 -7.47 -11.11
CA ASN A 51 18.95 -6.96 -11.92
C ASN A 51 17.56 -7.41 -11.46
N LEU A 52 17.33 -7.49 -10.15
CA LEU A 52 16.04 -7.87 -9.58
C LEU A 52 15.04 -6.73 -9.74
N SER A 53 13.94 -6.98 -10.46
CA SER A 53 12.83 -6.05 -10.58
C SER A 53 11.82 -6.24 -9.45
N LEU A 54 11.00 -5.21 -9.18
CA LEU A 54 9.94 -5.31 -8.16
C LEU A 54 9.06 -6.55 -8.36
N GLU A 55 8.54 -6.69 -9.57
CA GLU A 55 7.78 -7.86 -10.02
C GLU A 55 8.59 -8.62 -11.07
N PRO A 56 8.70 -9.96 -10.97
CA PRO A 56 8.23 -10.80 -9.86
C PRO A 56 9.23 -10.89 -8.68
N ASP A 57 10.50 -10.49 -8.88
CA ASP A 57 11.60 -10.95 -8.04
C ASP A 57 11.51 -10.50 -6.59
N LEU A 58 11.36 -9.19 -6.35
CA LEU A 58 11.33 -8.68 -4.97
C LEU A 58 10.04 -9.10 -4.28
N THR A 59 8.92 -9.11 -5.00
CA THR A 59 7.63 -9.59 -4.50
C THR A 59 7.72 -11.06 -4.08
N GLU A 60 8.39 -11.92 -4.84
CA GLU A 60 8.63 -13.33 -4.46
C GLU A 60 9.53 -13.44 -3.23
N ILE A 61 10.62 -12.65 -3.16
CA ILE A 61 11.51 -12.63 -1.98
C ILE A 61 10.73 -12.27 -0.72
N PHE A 62 9.92 -11.20 -0.75
CA PHE A 62 9.09 -10.82 0.40
C PHE A 62 8.03 -11.87 0.74
N ALA A 63 7.46 -12.55 -0.27
CA ALA A 63 6.42 -13.54 -0.04
C ALA A 63 6.94 -14.83 0.60
N THR A 64 8.20 -15.20 0.33
CA THR A 64 8.72 -16.55 0.63
C THR A 64 9.89 -16.59 1.61
N SER A 65 10.69 -15.53 1.69
CA SER A 65 11.89 -15.53 2.52
C SER A 65 11.57 -15.28 3.99
N THR A 66 12.23 -16.03 4.87
CA THR A 66 12.25 -15.76 6.32
C THR A 66 13.57 -15.15 6.79
N ASN A 67 14.52 -14.86 5.90
CA ASN A 67 15.83 -14.30 6.28
C ASN A 67 15.71 -12.78 6.52
N GLU A 68 15.76 -12.35 7.79
CA GLU A 68 15.63 -10.94 8.19
C GLU A 68 16.63 -10.03 7.47
N SER A 69 17.90 -10.42 7.43
CA SER A 69 18.96 -9.62 6.82
C SER A 69 18.74 -9.41 5.32
N LEU A 70 18.29 -10.46 4.60
CA LEU A 70 17.97 -10.36 3.18
C LEU A 70 16.75 -9.46 2.95
N LEU A 71 15.68 -9.67 3.72
CA LEU A 71 14.46 -8.85 3.63
C LEU A 71 14.78 -7.37 3.86
N LYS A 72 15.60 -7.07 4.88
CA LYS A 72 16.05 -5.72 5.20
C LYS A 72 16.90 -5.11 4.10
N ASP A 73 17.89 -5.83 3.58
CA ASP A 73 18.76 -5.36 2.51
C ASP A 73 17.96 -4.99 1.26
N VAL A 74 17.10 -5.89 0.81
CA VAL A 74 16.21 -5.68 -0.34
C VAL A 74 15.26 -4.50 -0.11
N TRP A 75 14.66 -4.40 1.08
CA TRP A 75 13.74 -3.31 1.45
C TRP A 75 14.40 -1.93 1.37
N ILE A 76 15.64 -1.82 1.87
CA ILE A 76 16.44 -0.61 1.86
C ILE A 76 16.86 -0.27 0.43
N LYS A 77 17.45 -1.24 -0.29
CA LYS A 77 17.92 -1.04 -1.67
C LYS A 77 16.81 -0.60 -2.59
N TRP A 78 15.62 -1.20 -2.49
CA TRP A 78 14.47 -0.78 -3.30
C TRP A 78 14.11 0.69 -3.09
N ARG A 79 14.04 1.13 -1.81
CA ARG A 79 13.77 2.53 -1.46
C ARG A 79 14.89 3.48 -1.89
N ASP A 80 16.11 2.99 -1.92
CA ASP A 80 17.28 3.76 -2.36
C ASP A 80 17.27 4.00 -3.87
N VAL A 81 16.92 2.99 -4.68
CA VAL A 81 16.89 3.13 -6.14
C VAL A 81 15.61 3.80 -6.66
N THR A 82 14.53 3.80 -5.87
CA THR A 82 13.24 4.45 -6.21
C THR A 82 13.00 5.73 -5.41
N GLY A 83 12.62 5.61 -4.15
CA GLY A 83 12.16 6.70 -3.28
C GLY A 83 13.12 7.88 -3.21
N LYS A 84 14.43 7.64 -3.07
CA LYS A 84 15.43 8.72 -3.08
C LYS A 84 15.41 9.53 -4.38
N LYS A 85 15.22 8.87 -5.53
CA LYS A 85 15.16 9.52 -6.86
C LYS A 85 13.82 10.21 -7.09
N ILE A 86 12.71 9.63 -6.60
CA ILE A 86 11.35 10.18 -6.75
C ILE A 86 11.14 11.42 -5.87
N ARG A 87 11.84 11.54 -4.73
CA ARG A 87 11.61 12.59 -3.72
C ARG A 87 11.48 14.01 -4.30
N LYS A 88 12.41 14.44 -5.17
CA LYS A 88 12.39 15.79 -5.75
C LYS A 88 11.23 15.98 -6.72
N HIS A 89 10.96 14.97 -7.54
CA HIS A 89 9.82 14.98 -8.47
C HIS A 89 8.49 15.09 -7.70
N PHE A 90 8.34 14.33 -6.62
CA PHE A 90 7.13 14.38 -5.79
C PHE A 90 6.92 15.76 -5.15
N ALA A 91 7.97 16.41 -4.65
CA ALA A 91 7.86 17.76 -4.11
C ALA A 91 7.37 18.78 -5.16
N ASN A 92 7.91 18.71 -6.39
CA ASN A 92 7.48 19.57 -7.50
C ASN A 92 6.05 19.24 -7.96
N TYR A 93 5.69 17.96 -7.99
CA TYR A 93 4.32 17.50 -8.29
C TYR A 93 3.31 18.12 -7.31
N ILE A 94 3.59 18.08 -6.01
CA ILE A 94 2.74 18.69 -4.99
C ILE A 94 2.71 20.22 -5.12
N HIS A 95 3.83 20.85 -5.46
CA HIS A 95 3.89 22.30 -5.67
C HIS A 95 2.97 22.76 -6.81
N LEU A 96 3.11 22.19 -8.00
CA LEU A 96 2.28 22.49 -9.17
C LEU A 96 0.82 22.07 -8.94
N GLY A 97 0.61 20.92 -8.29
CA GLY A 97 -0.72 20.45 -7.89
C GLY A 97 -1.46 21.42 -6.98
N ASN A 98 -0.77 21.98 -5.98
CA ASN A 98 -1.34 23.00 -5.10
C ASN A 98 -1.59 24.32 -5.83
N LYS A 99 -0.77 24.67 -6.84
CA LYS A 99 -1.05 25.82 -7.70
C LYS A 99 -2.33 25.61 -8.50
N ALA A 100 -2.51 24.42 -9.12
CA ALA A 100 -3.74 24.07 -9.82
C ALA A 100 -4.97 24.14 -8.90
N ALA A 101 -4.88 23.57 -7.70
CA ALA A 101 -5.95 23.63 -6.70
C ALA A 101 -6.35 25.08 -6.37
N LYS A 102 -5.37 25.96 -6.13
CA LYS A 102 -5.63 27.38 -5.86
C LYS A 102 -6.29 28.10 -7.03
N ASN A 103 -5.87 27.81 -8.27
CA ASN A 103 -6.49 28.37 -9.46
C ASN A 103 -7.96 27.91 -9.65
N LEU A 104 -8.29 26.71 -9.15
CA LEU A 104 -9.66 26.18 -9.11
C LEU A 104 -10.48 26.68 -7.91
N GLY A 105 -9.89 27.47 -7.00
CA GLY A 105 -10.55 27.95 -5.79
C GLY A 105 -10.47 26.99 -4.58
N TYR A 106 -9.68 25.92 -4.66
CA TYR A 106 -9.42 24.98 -3.57
C TYR A 106 -8.16 25.34 -2.77
N LYS A 107 -8.01 24.75 -1.57
CA LYS A 107 -6.88 25.06 -0.68
C LYS A 107 -5.63 24.29 -1.08
N THR A 108 -5.78 23.00 -1.34
CA THR A 108 -4.68 22.07 -1.63
C THR A 108 -5.09 21.00 -2.64
N ILE A 109 -4.11 20.34 -3.26
CA ILE A 109 -4.33 19.32 -4.31
C ILE A 109 -5.23 18.16 -3.85
N ASP A 110 -5.24 17.84 -2.57
CA ASP A 110 -6.10 16.80 -2.02
C ASP A 110 -7.58 17.17 -2.09
N ASP A 111 -7.96 18.45 -2.04
CA ASP A 111 -9.36 18.85 -2.27
C ASP A 111 -9.79 18.54 -3.72
N VAL A 112 -8.86 18.71 -4.69
CA VAL A 112 -9.08 18.34 -6.09
C VAL A 112 -9.24 16.82 -6.24
N TRP A 113 -8.48 16.01 -5.49
CA TRP A 113 -8.66 14.55 -5.47
C TRP A 113 -9.98 14.13 -4.84
N MET A 114 -10.46 14.88 -3.85
CA MET A 114 -11.72 14.57 -3.16
C MET A 114 -12.96 15.07 -3.91
N PHE A 115 -12.80 15.86 -4.97
CA PHE A 115 -13.90 16.44 -5.75
C PHE A 115 -14.97 15.41 -6.14
N ASP A 116 -14.53 14.23 -6.61
CA ASP A 116 -15.44 13.18 -7.09
C ASP A 116 -16.30 12.54 -6.00
N TRP A 117 -15.90 12.66 -4.72
CA TRP A 117 -16.65 12.10 -3.60
C TRP A 117 -17.88 12.93 -3.23
N GLU A 118 -17.94 14.20 -3.67
CA GLU A 118 -19.08 15.10 -3.43
C GLU A 118 -19.51 15.16 -1.95
N ASN A 119 -18.54 14.97 -1.05
CA ASN A 119 -18.74 14.92 0.40
C ASN A 119 -17.65 15.72 1.10
N ASP A 120 -18.03 16.87 1.65
CA ASP A 120 -17.14 17.76 2.42
C ASP A 120 -16.57 17.10 3.69
N TYR A 121 -17.20 16.01 4.15
CA TYR A 121 -16.84 15.27 5.36
C TYR A 121 -16.13 13.94 5.09
N ILE A 122 -15.74 13.64 3.84
CA ILE A 122 -15.15 12.35 3.47
C ILE A 122 -13.91 12.00 4.31
N LYS A 123 -13.08 12.99 4.64
CA LYS A 123 -11.87 12.79 5.46
C LYS A 123 -12.23 12.38 6.89
N GLN A 124 -13.24 13.02 7.48
CA GLN A 124 -13.74 12.72 8.82
C GLN A 124 -14.44 11.35 8.85
N GLU A 125 -15.17 10.98 7.80
CA GLU A 125 -15.80 9.67 7.69
C GLU A 125 -14.76 8.54 7.63
N VAL A 126 -13.69 8.72 6.83
CA VAL A 126 -12.58 7.76 6.76
C VAL A 126 -11.88 7.64 8.11
N GLU A 127 -11.62 8.76 8.81
CA GLU A 127 -11.03 8.75 10.15
C GLU A 127 -11.94 8.04 11.17
N ARG A 128 -13.26 8.27 11.12
CA ARG A 128 -14.23 7.58 11.98
C ARG A 128 -14.21 6.07 11.74
N LEU A 129 -14.23 5.63 10.49
CA LEU A 129 -14.16 4.21 10.13
C LEU A 129 -12.83 3.58 10.57
N LEU A 130 -11.71 4.30 10.43
CA LEU A 130 -10.42 3.84 10.92
C LEU A 130 -10.43 3.64 12.44
N ASN A 131 -11.02 4.57 13.19
CA ASN A 131 -11.16 4.46 14.64
C ASN A 131 -12.05 3.28 15.05
N ASP A 132 -13.16 3.04 14.34
CA ASP A 132 -14.02 1.88 14.56
C ASP A 132 -13.25 0.55 14.37
N LEU A 133 -12.33 0.50 13.40
CA LEU A 133 -11.51 -0.67 13.09
C LEU A 133 -10.27 -0.82 13.99
N MET A 134 -9.83 0.23 14.66
CA MET A 134 -8.55 0.27 15.38
C MET A 134 -8.45 -0.84 16.43
N GLY A 135 -9.53 -1.07 17.20
CA GLY A 135 -9.53 -2.12 18.23
C GLY A 135 -9.39 -3.54 17.68
N LEU A 136 -9.79 -3.79 16.43
CA LEU A 136 -9.52 -5.06 15.74
C LEU A 136 -8.09 -5.10 15.20
N TYR A 137 -7.64 -4.01 14.59
CA TYR A 137 -6.28 -3.88 14.06
C TYR A 137 -5.22 -4.10 15.13
N GLU A 138 -5.36 -3.49 16.31
CA GLU A 138 -4.42 -3.65 17.44
C GLU A 138 -4.29 -5.10 17.89
N LYS A 139 -5.40 -5.87 17.90
CA LYS A 139 -5.39 -7.30 18.24
C LYS A 139 -4.65 -8.12 17.18
N ILE A 140 -4.91 -7.84 15.89
CA ILE A 140 -4.20 -8.49 14.78
C ILE A 140 -2.72 -8.15 14.81
N HIS A 141 -2.38 -6.87 15.00
CA HIS A 141 -1.02 -6.38 15.13
C HIS A 141 -0.28 -7.05 16.29
N ALA A 142 -0.89 -7.12 17.49
CA ALA A 142 -0.30 -7.78 18.65
C ALA A 142 -0.05 -9.28 18.41
N TYR A 143 -1.02 -9.98 17.79
CA TYR A 143 -0.89 -11.40 17.43
C TYR A 143 0.26 -11.63 16.44
N VAL A 144 0.29 -10.85 15.36
CA VAL A 144 1.35 -10.93 14.34
C VAL A 144 2.72 -10.61 14.95
N ARG A 145 2.82 -9.53 15.74
CA ARG A 145 4.06 -9.15 16.42
C ARG A 145 4.55 -10.23 17.37
N PHE A 146 3.66 -10.89 18.11
CA PHE A 146 4.03 -12.00 19.00
C PHE A 146 4.68 -13.14 18.21
N HIS A 147 4.09 -13.57 17.10
CA HIS A 147 4.65 -14.65 16.29
C HIS A 147 5.94 -14.26 15.58
N LEU A 148 6.05 -13.02 15.09
CA LEU A 148 7.30 -12.50 14.57
C LEU A 148 8.40 -12.48 15.64
N TYR A 149 8.07 -12.10 16.88
CA TYR A 149 9.02 -12.14 17.99
C TYR A 149 9.52 -13.56 18.29
N GLN A 150 8.63 -14.57 18.26
CA GLN A 150 9.05 -15.97 18.42
C GLN A 150 10.03 -16.43 17.33
N HIS A 151 9.90 -15.91 16.11
CA HIS A 151 10.74 -16.29 14.98
C HIS A 151 12.06 -15.50 14.91
N TYR A 152 12.00 -14.19 15.11
CA TYR A 152 13.07 -13.23 14.85
C TYR A 152 13.81 -12.73 16.10
N ASN A 153 13.26 -13.01 17.29
CA ASN A 153 13.81 -12.74 18.60
C ASN A 153 14.52 -11.37 18.73
N GLU A 154 15.85 -11.35 18.84
CA GLU A 154 16.66 -10.15 19.14
C GLU A 154 16.55 -9.02 18.10
N THR A 155 16.09 -9.32 16.87
CA THR A 155 15.92 -8.30 15.82
C THR A 155 14.62 -7.49 15.98
N MET A 156 13.70 -7.94 16.84
CA MET A 156 12.45 -7.23 17.10
C MET A 156 12.65 -6.09 18.10
N PRO A 157 12.15 -4.87 17.80
CA PRO A 157 12.28 -3.73 18.70
C PRO A 157 11.38 -3.86 19.93
N ASN A 158 11.86 -3.37 21.08
CA ASN A 158 11.14 -3.38 22.35
C ASN A 158 10.11 -2.25 22.50
N ASP A 159 9.91 -1.43 21.47
CA ASP A 159 9.01 -0.25 21.46
C ASP A 159 7.56 -0.57 21.07
N GLY A 160 7.26 -1.85 20.84
CA GLY A 160 5.93 -2.31 20.44
C GLY A 160 5.66 -2.28 18.93
N THR A 161 6.60 -1.81 18.11
CA THR A 161 6.43 -1.77 16.64
C THR A 161 6.81 -3.11 15.97
N ILE A 162 6.45 -3.24 14.69
CA ILE A 162 6.89 -4.32 13.80
C ILE A 162 7.80 -3.70 12.71
N PRO A 163 9.01 -4.24 12.46
CA PRO A 163 9.83 -3.81 11.34
C PRO A 163 9.11 -4.03 9.99
N ALA A 164 9.01 -2.97 9.18
CA ALA A 164 8.18 -2.98 7.96
C ALA A 164 8.62 -4.00 6.90
N HIS A 165 9.89 -4.42 6.89
CA HIS A 165 10.41 -5.43 5.97
C HIS A 165 10.02 -6.87 6.34
N LEU A 166 9.39 -7.09 7.49
CA LEU A 166 8.99 -8.41 7.99
C LEU A 166 7.52 -8.76 7.72
N LEU A 167 6.80 -7.93 6.95
CA LEU A 167 5.35 -8.05 6.77
C LEU A 167 4.94 -8.85 5.52
N GLY A 168 5.88 -9.57 4.91
CA GLY A 168 5.61 -10.44 3.77
C GLY A 168 5.29 -9.71 2.46
N ASN A 169 5.47 -8.38 2.43
CA ASN A 169 5.20 -7.51 1.30
C ASN A 169 6.11 -6.27 1.36
N MET A 170 6.54 -5.75 0.20
CA MET A 170 7.46 -4.60 0.08
C MET A 170 7.04 -3.35 0.88
N TRP A 171 5.73 -3.13 1.01
CA TRP A 171 5.15 -1.99 1.73
C TRP A 171 4.39 -2.39 2.99
N GLY A 172 4.26 -3.69 3.27
CA GLY A 172 3.44 -4.18 4.38
C GLY A 172 1.96 -3.84 4.27
N GLN A 173 1.44 -3.64 3.04
CA GLN A 173 0.03 -3.30 2.82
C GLN A 173 -0.92 -4.49 2.99
N THR A 174 -0.40 -5.71 2.84
CA THR A 174 -1.07 -6.99 3.09
C THR A 174 -0.11 -7.93 3.79
N TRP A 175 -0.61 -8.69 4.77
CA TRP A 175 0.21 -9.59 5.61
C TRP A 175 -0.10 -11.07 5.38
N SER A 176 -0.83 -11.39 4.31
CA SER A 176 -1.29 -12.76 4.00
C SER A 176 -0.14 -13.74 3.80
N ASN A 177 1.02 -13.28 3.31
CA ASN A 177 2.20 -14.13 3.13
C ASN A 177 2.80 -14.62 4.45
N LEU A 178 2.44 -14.00 5.58
CA LEU A 178 2.85 -14.46 6.90
C LEU A 178 2.08 -15.69 7.38
N LEU A 179 0.99 -16.10 6.71
CA LEU A 179 0.18 -17.24 7.13
C LEU A 179 0.94 -18.58 7.12
N SER A 180 2.07 -18.67 6.40
CA SER A 180 2.97 -19.82 6.44
C SER A 180 3.80 -19.88 7.75
N MET A 181 4.07 -18.73 8.36
CA MET A 181 4.88 -18.58 9.57
C MET A 181 4.03 -18.43 10.83
N ILE A 182 2.83 -17.89 10.69
CA ILE A 182 1.90 -17.66 11.78
C ILE A 182 0.89 -18.81 11.79
N PRO A 183 0.80 -19.59 12.88
CA PRO A 183 -0.21 -20.64 13.02
C PRO A 183 -1.60 -20.08 12.70
N SER A 184 -2.38 -20.85 11.94
CA SER A 184 -3.76 -20.48 11.66
C SER A 184 -4.52 -20.27 12.96
N ILE A 185 -5.13 -19.10 13.11
CA ILE A 185 -6.05 -18.85 14.21
C ILE A 185 -7.23 -19.78 13.98
N GLN A 186 -7.37 -20.84 14.79
CA GLN A 186 -8.66 -21.52 14.91
C GLN A 186 -9.63 -20.53 15.58
N LEU A 187 -10.38 -19.80 14.75
CA LEU A 187 -11.34 -18.80 15.22
C LEU A 187 -12.44 -19.42 16.11
N LYS A 188 -12.61 -20.75 16.05
CA LYS A 188 -13.44 -21.54 16.94
C LYS A 188 -12.84 -22.94 17.12
N PRO A 189 -12.04 -23.21 18.17
CA PRO A 189 -11.48 -24.55 18.41
C PRO A 189 -12.58 -25.61 18.62
N ASP A 190 -13.77 -25.19 19.09
CA ASP A 190 -14.90 -26.07 19.39
C ASP A 190 -15.92 -26.21 18.26
N ILE A 191 -15.77 -25.45 17.15
CA ILE A 191 -16.66 -25.58 15.99
C ILE A 191 -15.91 -26.32 14.88
N PRO A 192 -16.37 -27.50 14.46
CA PRO A 192 -15.75 -28.20 13.34
C PRO A 192 -15.74 -27.31 12.08
N PRO A 193 -14.72 -27.42 11.20
CA PRO A 193 -14.65 -26.65 9.96
C PRO A 193 -15.97 -26.72 9.18
N LEU A 194 -16.36 -25.62 8.52
CA LEU A 194 -17.63 -25.54 7.77
C LEU A 194 -17.81 -26.70 6.78
N ASP A 195 -16.69 -27.20 6.26
CA ASP A 195 -16.62 -28.27 5.26
C ASP A 195 -16.03 -29.57 5.83
N ARG A 196 -16.21 -29.85 7.12
CA ARG A 196 -15.70 -31.08 7.76
C ARG A 196 -16.18 -32.34 7.04
N GLU A 197 -17.46 -32.40 6.67
CA GLU A 197 -18.05 -33.54 5.95
C GLU A 197 -17.41 -33.73 4.57
N ILE A 198 -17.17 -32.65 3.84
CA ILE A 198 -16.51 -32.68 2.52
C ILE A 198 -15.05 -33.14 2.64
N ASN A 199 -14.31 -32.63 3.64
CA ASN A 199 -12.92 -33.03 3.87
C ASN A 199 -12.79 -34.49 4.34
N ASP A 200 -13.75 -35.00 5.10
CA ASP A 200 -13.78 -36.39 5.53
C ASP A 200 -14.16 -37.31 4.36
N GLU A 201 -15.06 -36.90 3.46
CA GLU A 201 -15.33 -37.63 2.19
C GLU A 201 -14.11 -37.66 1.27
N LEU A 202 -13.38 -36.55 1.13
CA LEU A 202 -12.19 -36.48 0.26
C LEU A 202 -11.04 -37.38 0.73
N LYS A 203 -10.95 -37.68 2.04
CA LYS A 203 -9.97 -38.64 2.58
C LYS A 203 -10.31 -40.09 2.24
N VAL A 204 -11.59 -40.42 2.09
CA VAL A 204 -12.04 -41.76 1.69
C VAL A 204 -11.64 -42.08 0.24
N PHE A 205 -11.46 -41.05 -0.60
CA PHE A 205 -11.09 -41.22 -2.01
C PHE A 205 -9.59 -41.40 -2.31
N HIS A 206 -8.71 -41.50 -1.30
CA HIS A 206 -7.26 -41.75 -1.49
C HIS A 206 -6.63 -40.91 -2.63
N LEU A 207 -6.86 -39.60 -2.61
CA LEU A 207 -6.19 -38.68 -3.53
C LEU A 207 -5.12 -37.79 -2.86
N ILE A 208 -4.78 -38.05 -1.60
CA ILE A 208 -3.46 -37.81 -0.98
C ILE A 208 -3.22 -38.89 0.08
#